data_AF-A0A350XXL8-F1
#
_entry.id   AF-A0A350XXL8-F1
#
_cell.length_a   1.000
_cell.length_b   1.000
_cell.length_c   1.000
_cell.angle_alpha   90.00
_cell.angle_beta   90.00
_cell.angle_gamma   90.00
#
_symmetry.space_group_name_H-M   'P 1'
#
loop_
_entity.id
_entity.type
_entity.pdbx_description
1 polymer ?
#
loop_
_entity_poly.entity_id
_entity_poly.type
_entity_poly.pdbx_seq_one_letter_code
_entity_poly.pdbx_strand_id
1 'polypeptide(L)'
;MNEKGKSIWGVISDILLIIIIIIAIMITVMTFTSKNSDMGIGNILGYTPFAVQSDSMDSGEPSGFGSGDLIISKEVKDPETLEIGDVITYSTVIEGAQKGKKIRGYNTHRITDIIKAGDGSVYAFVTAGDAVGMEDTVNVLPDEVIAKQVNSGVDKETGEKLTGMKIANFGSALSFLQSRTGFMICIIIPLALFFIWQIYKLISMFMTAKAESLSEESKQRVIDEYLAQQKDGSSQDKEDK
;
A
#
# COMPACT_ATOMS: atom_id res chain seq x y z
N MET A 1 -28.45 -24.12 22.38
CA MET A 1 -27.23 -23.78 21.62
C MET A 1 -27.44 -22.38 21.07
N ASN A 2 -26.87 -21.35 21.74
CA ASN A 2 -26.97 -19.99 21.24
C ASN A 2 -25.82 -19.80 20.24
N GLU A 3 -26.14 -19.86 18.95
CA GLU A 3 -25.29 -19.26 17.93
C GLU A 3 -25.21 -17.77 18.23
N LYS A 4 -24.17 -17.37 18.97
CA LYS A 4 -23.76 -15.97 19.05
C LYS A 4 -23.30 -15.61 17.65
N GLY A 5 -24.20 -15.05 16.84
CA GLY A 5 -23.87 -14.43 15.56
C GLY A 5 -22.63 -13.57 15.77
N LYS A 6 -21.64 -13.70 14.86
CA LYS A 6 -20.37 -12.95 14.93
C LYS A 6 -20.69 -11.53 15.34
N SER A 7 -20.14 -11.08 16.47
CA SER A 7 -20.26 -9.68 16.91
C SER A 7 -19.99 -8.79 15.70
N ILE A 8 -20.80 -7.74 15.50
CA ILE A 8 -20.61 -6.76 14.42
C ILE A 8 -19.14 -6.30 14.36
N TRP A 9 -18.49 -6.22 15.52
CA TRP A 9 -17.06 -5.93 15.67
C TRP A 9 -16.13 -6.99 15.05
N GLY A 10 -16.47 -8.28 15.16
CA GLY A 10 -15.76 -9.37 14.50
C GLY A 10 -15.90 -9.35 12.98
N VAL A 11 -17.08 -8.99 12.46
CA VAL A 11 -17.27 -8.81 11.00
C VAL A 11 -16.47 -7.61 10.48
N ILE A 12 -16.46 -6.49 11.21
CA ILE A 12 -15.64 -5.32 10.87
C ILE A 12 -14.14 -5.67 10.90
N SER A 13 -13.69 -6.43 11.90
CA SER A 13 -12.31 -6.90 11.99
C SER A 13 -11.93 -7.83 10.83
N ASP A 14 -12.80 -8.75 10.45
CA ASP A 14 -12.58 -9.65 9.30
C ASP A 14 -12.48 -8.85 7.99
N ILE A 15 -13.36 -7.85 7.80
CA ILE A 15 -13.34 -6.94 6.64
C ILE A 15 -12.05 -6.11 6.62
N LEU A 16 -11.62 -5.59 7.75
CA LEU A 16 -10.38 -4.81 7.83
C LEU A 16 -9.15 -5.68 7.52
N LEU A 17 -9.14 -6.93 7.99
CA LEU A 17 -8.06 -7.88 7.72
C LEU A 17 -7.99 -8.26 6.24
N ILE A 18 -9.13 -8.48 5.58
CA ILE A 18 -9.13 -8.78 4.14
C ILE A 18 -8.66 -7.59 3.30
N ILE A 19 -9.00 -6.36 3.70
CA ILE A 19 -8.49 -5.13 3.05
C ILE A 19 -6.96 -5.06 3.19
N ILE A 20 -6.40 -5.33 4.37
CA ILE A 20 -4.95 -5.34 4.59
C ILE A 20 -4.27 -6.40 3.71
N ILE A 21 -4.84 -7.60 3.60
CA ILE A 21 -4.31 -8.67 2.73
C ILE A 21 -4.32 -8.22 1.27
N ILE A 22 -5.41 -7.61 0.78
CA ILE A 22 -5.49 -7.11 -0.59
C ILE A 22 -4.40 -6.06 -0.85
N ILE A 23 -4.21 -5.11 0.08
CA ILE A 23 -3.15 -4.10 -0.01
C ILE A 23 -1.77 -4.76 -0.05
N ALA A 24 -1.52 -5.77 0.78
CA ALA A 24 -0.25 -6.49 0.80
C ALA A 24 0.02 -7.23 -0.53
N ILE A 25 -1.00 -7.85 -1.12
CA ILE A 25 -0.91 -8.48 -2.44
C ILE A 25 -0.60 -7.42 -3.50
N MET A 26 -1.30 -6.28 -3.49
CA MET A 26 -1.04 -5.17 -4.41
C MET A 26 0.41 -4.68 -4.32
N ILE A 27 0.92 -4.41 -3.11
CA ILE A 27 2.31 -3.97 -2.88
C ILE A 27 3.30 -5.03 -3.37
N THR A 28 2.99 -6.31 -3.17
CA THR A 28 3.84 -7.42 -3.63
C THR A 28 3.90 -7.43 -5.16
N VAL A 29 2.75 -7.34 -5.84
CA VAL A 29 2.68 -7.25 -7.31
C VAL A 29 3.48 -6.05 -7.80
N MET A 30 3.25 -4.86 -7.23
CA MET A 30 4.01 -3.64 -7.57
C MET A 30 5.52 -3.84 -7.41
N THR A 31 5.96 -4.46 -6.32
CA THR A 31 7.38 -4.71 -6.06
C THR A 31 7.99 -5.67 -7.08
N PHE A 32 7.25 -6.69 -7.49
CA PHE A 32 7.70 -7.62 -8.55
C PHE A 32 7.76 -6.94 -9.91
N THR A 33 6.77 -6.11 -10.25
CA THR A 33 6.76 -5.40 -11.53
C THR A 33 7.82 -4.31 -11.60
N SER A 34 8.11 -3.60 -10.50
CA SER A 34 9.22 -2.64 -10.44
C SER A 34 10.55 -3.26 -10.86
N LYS A 35 10.81 -4.50 -10.41
CA LYS A 35 12.06 -5.21 -10.71
C LYS A 35 12.18 -5.64 -12.18
N ASN A 36 11.04 -5.83 -12.85
CA ASN A 36 10.98 -6.32 -14.23
C ASN A 36 10.68 -5.21 -15.25
N SER A 37 10.35 -4.00 -14.79
CA SER A 37 10.23 -2.82 -15.65
C SER A 37 11.60 -2.19 -15.87
N ASP A 38 11.94 -1.84 -17.10
CA ASP A 38 13.21 -1.17 -17.45
C ASP A 38 13.41 0.16 -16.69
N MET A 39 12.32 0.73 -16.16
CA MET A 39 12.30 2.00 -15.44
C MET A 39 12.14 1.88 -13.92
N GLY A 40 12.10 0.66 -13.35
CA GLY A 40 12.10 0.46 -11.90
C GLY A 40 10.80 0.83 -11.16
N ILE A 41 9.68 1.00 -11.87
CA ILE A 41 8.42 1.53 -11.33
C ILE A 41 7.39 0.42 -11.17
N GLY A 42 6.77 0.36 -9.99
CA GLY A 42 5.76 -0.65 -9.70
C GLY A 42 4.43 -0.30 -10.33
N ASN A 43 3.99 -1.07 -11.32
CA ASN A 43 2.69 -0.92 -11.96
C ASN A 43 1.73 -2.05 -11.54
N ILE A 44 0.45 -1.72 -11.35
CA ILE A 44 -0.62 -2.69 -11.28
C ILE A 44 -1.44 -2.53 -12.55
N LEU A 45 -1.38 -3.52 -13.45
CA LEU A 45 -2.10 -3.49 -14.74
C LEU A 45 -1.77 -2.24 -15.58
N GLY A 46 -0.54 -1.73 -15.49
CA GLY A 46 -0.10 -0.50 -16.16
C GLY A 46 -0.44 0.79 -15.42
N TYR A 47 -1.05 0.75 -14.24
CA TYR A 47 -1.29 1.94 -13.41
C TYR A 47 -0.27 2.06 -12.29
N THR A 48 0.24 3.27 -12.11
CA THR A 48 1.22 3.62 -11.09
C THR A 48 0.73 4.81 -10.28
N PRO A 49 0.65 4.70 -8.94
CA PRO A 49 0.41 5.84 -8.08
C PRO A 49 1.70 6.63 -7.85
N PHE A 50 1.65 7.95 -8.04
CA PHE A 50 2.75 8.86 -7.71
C PHE A 50 2.31 9.81 -6.58
N ALA A 51 3.14 9.93 -5.54
CA ALA A 51 2.94 10.92 -4.47
C ALA A 51 3.60 12.24 -4.88
N VAL A 52 2.81 13.29 -5.01
CA VAL A 52 3.24 14.60 -5.48
C VAL A 52 4.07 15.28 -4.39
N GLN A 53 5.22 15.82 -4.77
CA GLN A 53 6.21 16.41 -3.84
C GLN A 53 6.30 17.94 -3.94
N SER A 54 5.75 18.53 -5.00
CA SER A 54 5.84 19.96 -5.29
C SER A 54 4.54 20.53 -5.83
N ASP A 55 4.37 21.84 -5.67
CA ASP A 55 3.16 22.57 -6.09
C ASP A 55 3.26 23.09 -7.54
N SER A 56 4.17 22.55 -8.37
CA SER A 56 4.35 23.02 -9.76
C SER A 56 3.13 22.81 -10.65
N MET A 57 2.25 21.88 -10.27
CA MET A 57 0.98 21.59 -10.93
C MET A 57 -0.22 22.18 -10.17
N ASP A 58 0.00 22.90 -9.07
CA ASP A 58 -1.04 23.57 -8.31
C ASP A 58 -1.29 24.97 -8.88
N SER A 59 -2.16 25.02 -9.89
CA SER A 59 -2.61 26.27 -10.51
C SER A 59 -3.60 27.07 -9.66
N GLY A 60 -4.00 26.57 -8.47
CA GLY A 60 -5.11 27.13 -7.71
C GLY A 60 -6.50 26.82 -8.30
N GLU A 61 -6.55 26.18 -9.46
CA GLU A 61 -7.79 25.71 -10.10
C GLU A 61 -8.20 24.34 -9.54
N PRO A 62 -9.49 23.95 -9.64
CA PRO A 62 -9.95 22.62 -9.21
C PRO A 62 -9.17 21.46 -9.86
N SER A 63 -8.68 21.71 -11.08
CA SER A 63 -7.84 20.77 -11.81
C SER A 63 -6.40 20.72 -11.26
N GLY A 64 -5.83 21.76 -10.65
CA GLY A 64 -4.48 21.70 -10.10
C GLY A 64 -4.28 20.58 -9.07
N PHE A 65 -3.07 20.03 -8.96
CA PHE A 65 -2.69 19.13 -7.86
C PHE A 65 -1.36 19.56 -7.27
N GLY A 66 -1.25 19.43 -5.95
CA GLY A 66 -0.14 19.97 -5.19
C GLY A 66 0.57 18.91 -4.36
N SER A 67 1.59 19.37 -3.64
CA SER A 67 2.34 18.55 -2.69
C SER A 67 1.41 17.87 -1.70
N GLY A 68 1.57 16.55 -1.55
CA GLY A 68 0.74 15.74 -0.67
C GLY A 68 -0.43 15.05 -1.33
N ASP A 69 -0.74 15.33 -2.60
CA ASP A 69 -1.71 14.58 -3.38
C ASP A 69 -1.13 13.26 -3.90
N LEU A 70 -2.00 12.28 -4.15
CA LEU A 70 -1.64 11.07 -4.89
C LEU A 70 -2.29 11.14 -6.27
N ILE A 71 -1.49 11.06 -7.33
CA ILE A 71 -1.97 10.98 -8.71
C ILE A 71 -1.86 9.53 -9.21
N ILE A 72 -2.76 9.14 -10.10
CA ILE A 72 -2.72 7.83 -10.76
C ILE A 72 -2.38 8.04 -12.23
N SER A 73 -1.27 7.45 -12.67
CA SER A 73 -0.81 7.53 -14.05
C SER A 73 -0.79 6.15 -14.69
N LYS A 74 -1.05 6.09 -16.00
CA LYS A 74 -1.00 4.90 -16.81
C LYS A 74 0.26 4.89 -17.66
N GLU A 75 0.96 3.76 -17.67
CA GLU A 75 2.15 3.51 -18.46
C GLU A 75 1.92 3.83 -19.94
N VAL A 76 2.84 4.58 -20.54
CA VAL A 76 2.82 4.95 -21.95
C VAL A 76 3.76 4.01 -22.69
N LYS A 77 3.19 3.15 -23.55
CA LYS A 77 3.97 2.23 -24.40
C LYS A 77 4.39 2.84 -25.72
N ASP A 78 3.60 3.80 -26.20
CA ASP A 78 3.79 4.47 -27.47
C ASP A 78 3.64 5.98 -27.27
N PRO A 79 4.74 6.73 -27.18
CA PRO A 79 4.72 8.18 -27.00
C PRO A 79 4.02 8.93 -28.15
N GLU A 80 3.90 8.34 -29.34
CA GLU A 80 3.18 8.95 -30.48
C GLU A 80 1.68 9.16 -30.18
N THR A 81 1.14 8.45 -29.19
CA THR A 81 -0.27 8.57 -28.78
C THR A 81 -0.56 9.78 -27.88
N LEU A 82 0.48 10.52 -27.48
CA LEU A 82 0.35 11.67 -26.60
C LEU A 82 -0.10 12.91 -27.38
N GLU A 83 -1.00 13.68 -26.76
CA GLU A 83 -1.55 14.90 -27.33
C GLU A 83 -1.17 16.13 -26.50
N ILE A 84 -1.20 17.31 -27.14
CA ILE A 84 -1.05 18.58 -26.44
C ILE A 84 -2.13 18.68 -25.37
N GLY A 85 -1.73 19.05 -24.16
CA GLY A 85 -2.62 19.13 -23.00
C GLY A 85 -2.58 17.90 -22.09
N ASP A 86 -1.99 16.79 -22.51
CA ASP A 86 -1.79 15.63 -21.62
C ASP A 86 -0.81 15.95 -20.49
N VAL A 87 -1.04 15.36 -19.32
CA VAL A 87 -0.10 15.44 -18.19
C VAL A 87 0.73 14.17 -18.16
N ILE A 88 2.04 14.31 -18.32
CA ILE A 88 2.97 13.19 -18.39
C ILE A 88 3.97 13.21 -17.24
N THR A 89 4.29 12.01 -16.74
CA THR A 89 5.39 11.76 -15.81
C THR A 89 6.58 11.26 -16.62
N TYR A 90 7.73 11.92 -16.48
CA TYR A 90 8.96 11.60 -17.20
C TYR A 90 10.17 11.57 -16.25
N SER A 91 11.22 10.86 -16.66
CA SER A 91 12.46 10.81 -15.90
C SER A 91 13.29 12.07 -16.17
N THR A 92 13.76 12.72 -15.11
CA THR A 92 14.67 13.87 -15.24
C THR A 92 15.66 13.92 -14.08
N VAL A 93 16.64 14.81 -14.18
CA VAL A 93 17.64 15.02 -13.15
C VAL A 93 17.15 16.11 -12.20
N ILE A 94 16.74 15.71 -11.00
CA ILE A 94 16.26 16.61 -9.94
C ILE A 94 17.33 16.81 -8.87
N GLU A 95 17.22 17.92 -8.14
CA GLU A 95 18.04 18.14 -6.94
C GLU A 95 17.56 17.20 -5.82
N GLY A 96 18.46 16.36 -5.32
CA GLY A 96 18.15 15.44 -4.22
C GLY A 96 18.07 16.15 -2.87
N ALA A 97 17.74 15.40 -1.83
CA ALA A 97 17.61 15.90 -0.45
C ALA A 97 18.89 16.55 0.13
N GLN A 98 20.04 16.40 -0.53
CA GLN A 98 21.30 17.06 -0.19
C GLN A 98 21.59 18.10 -1.28
N LYS A 99 21.71 19.37 -0.89
CA LYS A 99 22.02 20.48 -1.81
C LYS A 99 23.22 20.12 -2.70
N GLY A 100 23.05 20.21 -4.02
CA GLY A 100 24.08 19.91 -5.02
C GLY A 100 24.20 18.44 -5.44
N LYS A 101 23.46 17.49 -4.84
CA LYS A 101 23.41 16.11 -5.33
C LYS A 101 22.29 15.95 -6.34
N LYS A 102 22.64 15.89 -7.62
CA LYS A 102 21.71 15.54 -8.70
C LYS A 102 21.36 14.05 -8.64
N ILE A 103 20.09 13.73 -8.56
CA ILE A 103 19.59 12.36 -8.61
C ILE A 103 18.60 12.22 -9.77
N ARG A 104 18.57 11.04 -10.38
CA ARG A 104 17.51 10.71 -11.34
C ARG A 104 16.20 10.59 -10.56
N GLY A 105 15.25 11.43 -10.90
CA GLY A 105 13.92 11.46 -10.31
C GLY A 105 12.85 11.52 -11.39
N TYR A 106 11.63 11.78 -10.95
CA TYR A 106 10.46 11.87 -11.80
C TYR A 106 9.88 13.27 -11.68
N ASN A 107 9.54 13.86 -12.82
CA ASN A 107 8.79 15.09 -12.86
C ASN A 107 7.48 14.85 -13.60
N THR A 108 6.43 15.61 -13.28
CA THR A 108 5.11 15.45 -13.89
C THR A 108 4.57 16.80 -14.32
N HIS A 109 4.52 17.06 -15.63
CA HIS A 109 4.10 18.33 -16.21
C HIS A 109 3.19 18.12 -17.42
N ARG A 110 2.51 19.20 -17.84
CA ARG A 110 1.60 19.18 -18.98
C ARG A 110 2.35 19.43 -20.28
N ILE A 111 2.02 18.67 -21.33
CA ILE A 111 2.53 18.91 -22.69
C ILE A 111 1.91 20.20 -23.22
N THR A 112 2.75 21.17 -23.55
CA THR A 112 2.34 22.44 -24.18
C THR A 112 2.54 22.40 -25.69
N ASP A 113 3.55 21.67 -26.18
CA ASP A 113 3.83 21.50 -27.59
C ASP A 113 4.50 20.15 -27.91
N ILE A 114 4.40 19.71 -29.17
CA ILE A 114 4.99 18.46 -29.67
C ILE A 114 5.86 18.78 -30.88
N ILE A 115 7.17 18.63 -30.72
CA ILE A 115 8.14 18.82 -31.79
C ILE A 115 8.20 17.53 -32.60
N LYS A 116 7.89 17.62 -33.89
CA LYS A 116 7.96 16.49 -34.83
C LYS A 116 9.22 16.54 -35.68
N ALA A 117 9.80 15.37 -35.96
CA ALA A 117 10.89 15.21 -36.90
C ALA A 117 10.39 15.34 -38.36
N GLY A 118 11.32 15.44 -39.31
CA GLY A 118 10.99 15.60 -40.73
C GLY A 118 10.20 14.43 -41.36
N ASP A 119 10.19 13.27 -40.71
CA ASP A 119 9.41 12.09 -41.08
C ASP A 119 8.01 12.04 -40.43
N GLY A 120 7.68 13.03 -39.58
CA GLY A 120 6.41 13.13 -38.87
C GLY A 120 6.36 12.44 -37.51
N SER A 121 7.41 11.72 -37.11
CA SER A 121 7.53 11.12 -35.77
C SER A 121 7.75 12.18 -34.67
N VAL A 122 7.37 11.87 -33.43
CA VAL A 122 7.62 12.75 -32.29
C VAL A 122 9.12 12.77 -31.96
N TYR A 123 9.72 13.95 -32.08
CA TYR A 123 11.11 14.19 -31.72
C TYR A 123 11.28 14.53 -30.23
N ALA A 124 10.42 15.42 -29.72
CA ALA A 124 10.45 15.83 -28.31
C ALA A 124 9.12 16.47 -27.88
N PHE A 125 8.85 16.45 -26.58
CA PHE A 125 7.73 17.14 -25.95
C PHE A 125 8.21 18.38 -25.22
N VAL A 126 7.49 19.49 -25.40
CA VAL A 126 7.66 20.69 -24.57
C VAL A 126 6.66 20.59 -23.43
N THR A 127 7.13 20.70 -22.19
CA THR A 127 6.29 20.55 -21.00
C THR A 127 6.37 21.77 -20.09
N ALA A 128 5.29 22.04 -19.36
CA ALA A 128 5.23 23.11 -18.37
C ALA A 128 4.39 22.73 -17.15
N GLY A 129 4.79 23.24 -15.98
CA GLY A 129 3.97 23.17 -14.76
C GLY A 129 2.77 24.11 -14.83
N ASP A 130 1.62 23.68 -14.34
CA ASP A 130 0.38 24.47 -14.38
C ASP A 130 0.38 25.68 -13.42
N ALA A 131 1.25 25.71 -12.39
CA ALA A 131 1.28 26.77 -11.37
C ALA A 131 1.89 28.11 -11.84
N VAL A 132 2.94 28.06 -12.67
CA VAL A 132 3.67 29.25 -13.14
C VAL A 132 3.68 29.35 -14.67
N GLY A 133 3.26 28.30 -15.40
CA GLY A 133 3.12 28.34 -16.86
C GLY A 133 4.42 28.61 -17.63
N MET A 134 5.58 28.55 -16.96
CA MET A 134 6.87 28.60 -17.63
C MET A 134 7.23 27.21 -18.14
N GLU A 135 7.63 27.16 -19.40
CA GLU A 135 8.13 25.94 -20.04
C GLU A 135 9.39 25.45 -19.33
N ASP A 136 9.52 24.13 -19.25
CA ASP A 136 10.74 23.50 -18.79
C ASP A 136 11.88 23.85 -19.75
N THR A 137 13.06 24.11 -19.20
CA THR A 137 14.24 24.50 -20.01
C THR A 137 14.78 23.36 -20.86
N VAL A 138 14.33 22.13 -20.62
CA VAL A 138 14.76 20.92 -21.30
C VAL A 138 13.53 20.20 -21.82
N ASN A 139 13.49 19.98 -23.13
CA ASN A 139 12.43 19.19 -23.76
C ASN A 139 12.56 17.72 -23.35
N VAL A 140 11.40 17.06 -23.21
CA VAL A 140 11.32 15.66 -22.81
C VAL A 140 11.40 14.79 -24.05
N LEU A 141 12.31 13.82 -24.04
CA LEU A 141 12.43 12.85 -25.15
C LEU A 141 11.37 11.74 -25.02
N PRO A 142 10.93 11.13 -26.14
CA PRO A 142 9.96 10.03 -26.11
C PRO A 142 10.33 8.86 -25.21
N ASP A 143 11.62 8.55 -25.08
CA ASP A 143 12.15 7.48 -24.22
C ASP A 143 12.23 7.86 -22.73
N GLU A 144 12.12 9.14 -22.40
CA GLU A 144 12.07 9.64 -21.03
C GLU A 144 10.65 9.63 -20.45
N VAL A 145 9.63 9.52 -21.32
CA VAL A 145 8.22 9.43 -20.94
C VAL A 145 7.93 8.08 -20.29
N ILE A 146 7.31 8.12 -19.11
CA ILE A 146 7.02 6.93 -18.32
C ILE A 146 5.52 6.63 -18.34
N ALA A 147 4.73 7.64 -18.01
CA ALA A 147 3.30 7.47 -17.79
C ALA A 147 2.55 8.75 -18.11
N LYS A 148 1.28 8.60 -18.48
CA LYS A 148 0.31 9.67 -18.67
C LYS A 148 -0.69 9.62 -17.52
N GLN A 149 -0.98 10.76 -16.90
CA GLN A 149 -1.97 10.82 -15.83
C GLN A 149 -3.36 10.44 -16.35
N VAL A 150 -4.06 9.58 -15.61
CA VAL A 150 -5.35 9.02 -16.03
C VAL A 150 -6.40 10.13 -16.08
N ASN A 151 -7.10 10.26 -17.21
CA ASN A 151 -8.07 11.32 -17.50
C ASN A 151 -7.47 12.73 -17.53
N SER A 152 -6.16 12.85 -17.79
CA SER A 152 -5.55 14.13 -18.14
C SER A 152 -5.78 14.49 -19.60
N GLY A 153 -5.73 15.78 -19.90
CA GLY A 153 -5.90 16.31 -21.24
C GLY A 153 -6.48 17.72 -21.20
N VAL A 154 -7.11 18.11 -22.29
CA VAL A 154 -7.94 19.31 -22.39
C VAL A 154 -9.31 18.89 -22.86
N ASP A 155 -10.35 19.39 -22.19
CA ASP A 155 -11.71 19.17 -22.62
C ASP A 155 -11.93 19.84 -23.99
N LYS A 156 -12.39 19.05 -24.98
CA LYS A 156 -12.52 19.51 -26.37
C LYS A 156 -13.69 20.47 -26.57
N GLU A 157 -14.65 20.50 -25.65
CA GLU A 157 -15.84 21.35 -25.71
C GLU A 157 -15.65 22.65 -24.92
N THR A 158 -15.05 22.57 -23.72
CA THR A 158 -14.89 23.73 -22.82
C THR A 158 -13.50 24.35 -22.90
N GLY A 159 -12.50 23.64 -23.42
CA GLY A 159 -11.10 24.06 -23.40
C GLY A 159 -10.47 24.01 -22.00
N GLU A 160 -11.16 23.44 -21.01
CA GLU A 160 -10.67 23.36 -19.64
C GLU A 160 -9.56 22.31 -19.50
N LYS A 161 -8.55 22.64 -18.69
CA LYS A 161 -7.44 21.73 -18.38
C LYS A 161 -7.92 20.63 -17.45
N LEU A 162 -7.75 19.39 -17.88
CA LEU A 162 -7.97 18.20 -17.07
C LEU A 162 -6.60 17.68 -16.61
N THR A 163 -6.40 17.63 -15.30
CA THR A 163 -5.23 16.96 -14.71
C THR A 163 -5.48 15.49 -14.49
N GLY A 164 -6.74 15.07 -14.31
CA GLY A 164 -7.09 13.67 -14.17
C GLY A 164 -7.25 13.22 -12.72
N MET A 165 -7.17 11.90 -12.49
CA MET A 165 -7.52 11.31 -11.21
C MET A 165 -6.48 11.64 -10.13
N LYS A 166 -6.92 12.33 -9.07
CA LYS A 166 -6.16 12.61 -7.85
C LYS A 166 -6.90 12.14 -6.61
N ILE A 167 -6.15 11.75 -5.59
CA ILE A 167 -6.65 11.50 -4.23
C ILE A 167 -5.95 12.49 -3.32
N ALA A 168 -6.72 13.49 -2.87
CA ALA A 168 -6.19 14.58 -2.06
C ALA A 168 -5.58 14.07 -0.74
N ASN A 169 -4.45 14.64 -0.32
CA ASN A 169 -3.74 14.34 0.94
C ASN A 169 -3.23 12.89 1.12
N PHE A 170 -3.53 11.97 0.21
CA PHE A 170 -3.10 10.57 0.34
C PHE A 170 -1.60 10.41 0.04
N GLY A 171 -1.03 11.30 -0.80
CA GLY A 171 0.41 11.39 -1.01
C GLY A 171 1.17 11.75 0.26
N SER A 172 0.63 12.66 1.08
CA SER A 172 1.18 13.01 2.41
C SER A 172 1.10 11.84 3.38
N ALA A 173 -0.03 11.14 3.43
CA ALA A 173 -0.20 9.95 4.28
C ALA A 173 0.79 8.84 3.88
N LEU A 174 0.96 8.60 2.58
CA LEU A 174 1.90 7.62 2.05
C LEU A 174 3.35 8.03 2.32
N SER A 175 3.68 9.31 2.13
CA SER A 175 5.02 9.85 2.43
C SER A 175 5.35 9.75 3.92
N PHE A 176 4.38 10.01 4.80
CA PHE A 176 4.53 9.80 6.24
C PHE A 176 4.75 8.32 6.56
N LEU A 177 3.95 7.41 6.01
CA LEU A 177 4.10 5.97 6.19
C LEU A 177 5.49 5.46 5.74
N GLN A 178 6.03 6.02 4.66
CA GLN A 178 7.37 5.71 4.15
C GLN A 178 8.51 6.35 4.96
N SER A 179 8.23 7.43 5.71
CA SER A 179 9.22 8.06 6.57
C SER A 179 9.67 7.11 7.69
N ARG A 180 10.91 7.28 8.17
CA ARG A 180 11.44 6.48 9.29
C ARG A 180 10.51 6.48 10.50
N THR A 181 9.94 7.64 10.84
CA THR A 181 9.06 7.82 12.00
C THR A 181 7.69 7.19 11.76
N GLY A 182 7.06 7.46 10.62
CA GLY A 182 5.75 6.88 10.32
C GLY A 182 5.79 5.37 10.13
N PHE A 183 6.86 4.83 9.54
CA PHE A 183 7.05 3.38 9.47
C PHE A 183 7.11 2.75 10.86
N MET A 184 7.84 3.34 11.81
CA MET A 184 7.88 2.82 13.19
C MET A 184 6.51 2.88 13.88
N ILE A 185 5.83 4.02 13.79
CA ILE A 185 4.56 4.25 14.50
C ILE A 185 3.41 3.45 13.88
N CYS A 186 3.31 3.41 12.55
CA CYS A 186 2.17 2.80 11.86
C CYS A 186 2.35 1.32 11.56
N ILE A 187 3.58 0.82 11.44
CA ILE A 187 3.83 -0.59 11.11
C ILE A 187 4.48 -1.34 12.28
N ILE A 188 5.63 -0.88 12.77
CA ILE A 188 6.42 -1.63 13.76
C ILE A 188 5.69 -1.73 15.12
N ILE A 189 5.18 -0.63 15.66
CA ILE A 189 4.50 -0.64 16.96
C ILE A 189 3.23 -1.51 16.94
N PRO A 190 2.30 -1.37 15.96
CA PRO A 190 1.14 -2.24 15.88
C PRO A 190 1.50 -3.72 15.72
N LEU A 191 2.52 -4.03 14.91
CA LEU A 191 2.99 -5.40 14.74
C LEU A 191 3.57 -5.96 16.05
N ALA A 192 4.37 -5.17 16.78
CA ALA A 192 4.92 -5.57 18.07
C ALA A 192 3.83 -5.79 19.12
N LEU A 193 2.82 -4.91 19.19
CA LEU A 193 1.68 -5.08 20.08
C LEU A 193 0.88 -6.34 19.74
N PHE A 194 0.61 -6.59 18.46
CA PHE A 194 -0.04 -7.82 18.00
C PHE A 194 0.78 -9.06 18.37
N PHE A 195 2.10 -9.00 18.19
CA PHE A 195 3.01 -10.09 18.53
C PHE A 195 3.03 -10.38 20.04
N ILE A 196 3.09 -9.34 20.89
CA ILE A 196 3.01 -9.48 22.36
C ILE A 196 1.67 -10.09 22.77
N TRP A 197 0.56 -9.61 22.19
CA TRP A 197 -0.76 -10.18 22.43
C TRP A 197 -0.84 -11.66 22.02
N GLN A 198 -0.25 -12.02 20.89
CA GLN A 198 -0.19 -13.40 20.41
C GLN A 198 0.63 -14.30 21.35
N ILE A 199 1.77 -13.81 21.87
CA ILE A 199 2.55 -14.52 22.89
C ILE A 199 1.73 -14.71 24.17
N TYR A 200 1.08 -13.66 24.67
CA TYR A 200 0.23 -13.75 25.85
C TYR A 200 -0.87 -14.80 25.68
N LYS A 201 -1.57 -14.78 24.54
CA LYS A 201 -2.62 -15.74 24.21
C LYS A 201 -2.08 -17.17 24.13
N LEU A 202 -0.91 -17.35 23.52
CA LEU A 202 -0.26 -18.65 23.42
C LEU A 202 0.11 -19.18 24.81
N ILE A 203 0.75 -18.38 25.65
CA ILE A 203 1.10 -18.76 27.03
C ILE A 203 -0.17 -19.11 27.82
N SER A 204 -1.22 -18.28 27.72
CA SER A 204 -2.49 -18.56 28.38
C SER A 204 -3.11 -19.87 27.92
N MET A 205 -3.08 -20.17 26.61
CA MET A 205 -3.61 -21.43 26.07
C MET A 205 -2.81 -22.63 26.60
N PHE A 206 -1.49 -22.55 26.64
CA PHE A 206 -0.64 -23.61 27.22
C PHE A 206 -0.87 -23.78 28.73
N MET A 207 -1.07 -22.68 29.47
CA MET A 207 -1.40 -22.74 30.89
C MET A 207 -2.76 -23.39 31.14
N THR A 208 -3.78 -23.04 30.37
CA THR A 208 -5.10 -23.67 30.47
C THR A 208 -5.02 -25.15 30.13
N ALA A 209 -4.35 -25.53 29.04
CA ALA A 209 -4.16 -26.92 28.65
C ALA A 209 -3.43 -27.74 29.73
N LYS A 210 -2.39 -27.16 30.35
CA LYS A 210 -1.65 -27.80 31.45
C LYS A 210 -2.49 -27.92 32.73
N ALA A 211 -3.31 -26.91 33.04
CA ALA A 211 -4.21 -26.94 34.18
C ALA A 211 -5.31 -28.00 34.02
N GLU A 212 -5.87 -28.13 32.81
CA GLU A 212 -6.83 -29.19 32.48
C GLU A 212 -6.19 -30.58 32.59
N SER A 213 -4.98 -30.78 32.07
CA SER A 213 -4.30 -32.10 32.16
C SER A 213 -4.01 -32.51 33.61
N LEU A 214 -3.54 -31.57 34.45
CA LEU A 214 -3.29 -31.83 35.89
C LEU A 214 -4.59 -32.15 36.65
N SER A 215 -5.69 -31.48 36.30
CA SER A 215 -7.02 -31.71 36.88
C SER A 215 -7.55 -33.10 36.54
N GLU A 216 -7.48 -33.51 35.27
CA GLU A 216 -7.92 -34.84 34.84
C GLU A 216 -7.08 -35.96 35.48
N GLU A 217 -5.75 -35.80 35.54
CA GLU A 217 -4.87 -36.77 36.19
C GLU A 217 -5.16 -36.91 37.70
N SER A 218 -5.47 -35.79 38.38
CA SER A 218 -5.85 -35.79 39.80
C SER A 218 -7.19 -36.49 40.04
N LYS A 219 -8.19 -36.24 39.18
CA LYS A 219 -9.50 -36.91 39.26
C LYS A 219 -9.36 -38.42 39.04
N GLN A 220 -8.53 -38.84 38.08
CA GLN A 220 -8.28 -40.24 37.78
C GLN A 220 -7.70 -40.97 39.00
N ARG A 221 -6.70 -40.38 39.67
CA ARG A 221 -6.07 -40.96 40.87
C ARG A 221 -7.04 -41.17 42.03
N VAL A 222 -7.94 -40.21 42.27
CA VAL A 222 -8.97 -40.33 43.33
C VAL A 222 -9.96 -41.45 43.03
N ILE A 223 -10.35 -41.63 41.76
CA ILE A 223 -11.22 -42.72 41.32
C ILE A 223 -10.52 -44.08 41.51
N ASP A 224 -9.25 -44.18 41.12
CA ASP A 224 -8.46 -45.41 41.25
C ASP A 224 -8.26 -45.81 42.73
N GLU A 225 -7.98 -44.84 43.61
CA GLU A 225 -7.85 -45.07 45.05
C GLU A 225 -9.17 -45.52 45.69
N TYR A 226 -10.30 -44.92 45.29
CA TYR A 226 -11.62 -45.32 45.76
C TYR A 226 -12.00 -46.75 45.31
N LEU A 227 -11.67 -47.11 44.07
CA LEU A 227 -11.87 -48.46 43.54
C LEU A 227 -10.97 -49.50 44.23
N ALA A 228 -9.74 -49.13 44.59
CA ALA A 228 -8.84 -49.99 45.37
C ALA A 228 -9.36 -50.23 46.79
N GLN A 229 -9.81 -49.18 47.49
CA GLN A 229 -10.40 -49.31 48.83
C GLN A 229 -11.67 -50.17 48.84
N GLN A 230 -12.52 -50.09 47.81
CA GLN A 230 -13.67 -50.99 47.70
C GLN A 230 -13.27 -52.46 47.52
N LYS A 231 -12.21 -52.73 46.76
CA LYS A 231 -11.70 -54.10 46.56
C LYS A 231 -11.11 -54.67 47.84
N ASP A 232 -10.33 -53.89 48.58
CA ASP A 232 -9.73 -54.33 49.84
C ASP A 232 -10.78 -54.48 50.96
N GLY A 233 -11.74 -53.56 51.08
CA GLY A 233 -12.85 -53.67 52.02
C GLY A 233 -13.79 -54.84 51.73
N SER A 234 -14.00 -55.19 50.45
CA SER A 234 -14.79 -56.37 50.06
C SER A 234 -14.07 -57.72 50.27
N SER A 235 -12.76 -57.69 50.53
CA SER A 235 -11.93 -58.87 50.79
C SER A 235 -11.86 -59.19 52.29
N GLN A 236 -11.90 -58.18 53.17
CA GLN A 236 -11.98 -58.38 54.62
C GLN A 236 -13.33 -58.95 55.10
N ASP A 237 -14.44 -58.62 54.43
CA ASP A 237 -15.78 -59.15 54.77
C ASP A 237 -16.00 -60.62 54.36
N LYS A 238 -15.03 -61.26 53.69
CA LYS A 238 -15.11 -62.68 53.27
C LYS A 238 -14.26 -63.64 54.10
N GLU A 239 -13.36 -63.17 54.96
CA GLU A 239 -12.53 -64.05 55.83
C GLU A 239 -13.15 -64.29 57.22
N ASP A 240 -14.17 -63.53 57.63
CA ASP A 240 -14.83 -63.65 58.95
C ASP A 240 -16.21 -64.37 58.94
N LYS A 241 -16.46 -65.26 57.95
CA LYS A 241 -17.65 -66.13 57.93
C LYS A 241 -17.34 -67.61 57.84
#